data_AF-A0A150G799-F1
#
_entry.id   AF-A0A150G799-F1
#
_cell.length_a   1.000
_cell.length_b   1.000
_cell.length_c   1.000
_cell.angle_alpha   90.00
_cell.angle_beta   90.00
_cell.angle_gamma   90.00
#
_symmetry.space_group_name_H-M   'P 1'
#
loop_
_entity.id
_entity.type
_entity.pdbx_description
1 polymer ?
#
loop_
_entity_poly.entity_id
_entity_poly.type
_entity_poly.pdbx_seq_one_letter_code
_entity_poly.pdbx_strand_id
1 'polypeptide(L)'
;MAHGFDLPPLQRMWERWRELDDGTKRESLAAAAGSPTPDWAAKVEWLEAQGCPRGANAAAAVASRPDAVTRLSWLRGRACPVGAGAVMAASNAVNVVVVHYLLAETLVEPAGVAQMSSLDEYEHWTCIAHSAASHGQLEVLQALHAADSPLIARFCASGAARNGLLHVLAWLSETYRNRQGER
;
A
#
# COMPACT_ATOMS: atom_id res chain seq x y z
N MET A 1 3.05 -18.54 -6.56
CA MET A 1 2.82 -18.79 -8.00
C MET A 1 1.32 -18.96 -8.34
N ALA A 2 0.43 -18.05 -7.92
CA ALA A 2 -1.02 -18.17 -8.18
C ALA A 2 -1.53 -17.21 -9.29
N HIS A 3 -0.67 -16.39 -9.88
CA HIS A 3 -1.12 -15.30 -10.77
C HIS A 3 -1.65 -15.78 -12.13
N GLY A 4 -1.29 -16.97 -12.60
CA GLY A 4 -1.61 -17.43 -13.97
C GLY A 4 -2.62 -18.56 -14.09
N PHE A 5 -3.24 -19.02 -13.01
CA PHE A 5 -4.12 -20.19 -13.03
C PHE A 5 -5.57 -19.80 -12.81
N ASP A 6 -6.48 -20.34 -13.63
CA ASP A 6 -7.92 -20.29 -13.40
C ASP A 6 -8.31 -21.04 -12.10
N LEU A 7 -9.54 -20.85 -11.64
CA LEU A 7 -10.05 -21.49 -10.41
C LEU A 7 -9.87 -23.03 -10.33
N PRO A 8 -10.09 -23.84 -11.40
CA PRO A 8 -9.98 -25.30 -11.27
C PRO A 8 -8.55 -25.83 -11.06
N PRO A 9 -7.50 -25.31 -11.75
CA PRO A 9 -6.11 -25.64 -11.40
C PRO A 9 -5.71 -25.19 -9.99
N LEU A 10 -6.21 -24.03 -9.52
CA LEU A 10 -5.97 -23.55 -8.16
C LEU A 10 -6.49 -24.56 -7.11
N GLN A 11 -7.70 -25.09 -7.32
CA GLN A 11 -8.30 -26.10 -6.44
C GLN A 11 -7.47 -27.38 -6.35
N ARG A 12 -6.95 -27.88 -7.49
CA ARG A 12 -6.08 -29.07 -7.50
C ARG A 12 -4.75 -28.84 -6.77
N MET A 13 -4.21 -27.63 -6.86
CA MET A 13 -2.94 -27.29 -6.24
C MET A 13 -3.08 -27.13 -4.72
N TRP A 14 -4.26 -26.71 -4.26
CA TRP A 14 -4.57 -26.51 -2.85
C TRP A 14 -4.56 -27.77 -2.00
N GLU A 15 -4.94 -28.93 -2.55
CA GLU A 15 -4.82 -30.22 -1.86
C GLU A 15 -3.38 -30.47 -1.38
N ARG A 16 -2.39 -29.91 -2.08
CA ARG A 16 -0.97 -30.00 -1.73
C ARG A 16 -0.49 -28.89 -0.79
N TRP A 17 -1.33 -27.87 -0.55
CA TRP A 17 -1.01 -26.63 0.16
C TRP A 17 -1.83 -26.42 1.45
N ARG A 18 -2.79 -27.30 1.75
CA ARG A 18 -3.66 -27.24 2.93
C ARG A 18 -2.90 -27.13 4.26
N GLU A 19 -1.73 -27.76 4.35
CA GLU A 19 -0.87 -27.82 5.54
C GLU A 19 0.04 -26.58 5.71
N LEU A 20 -0.06 -25.59 4.82
CA LEU A 20 0.81 -24.41 4.89
C LEU A 20 0.48 -23.50 6.08
N ASP A 21 1.51 -22.78 6.55
CA ASP A 21 1.40 -21.79 7.60
C ASP A 21 0.54 -20.58 7.17
N ASP A 22 0.08 -19.82 8.15
CA ASP A 22 -0.80 -18.67 7.91
C ASP A 22 -0.14 -17.57 7.07
N GLY A 23 1.19 -17.43 7.09
CA GLY A 23 1.93 -16.50 6.24
C GLY A 23 1.75 -16.83 4.77
N THR A 24 2.03 -18.09 4.40
CA THR A 24 1.90 -18.57 3.03
C THR A 24 0.44 -18.53 2.54
N LYS A 25 -0.53 -18.76 3.44
CA LYS A 25 -1.96 -18.59 3.14
C LYS A 25 -2.32 -17.13 2.81
N ARG A 26 -1.80 -16.16 3.58
CA ARG A 26 -1.98 -14.72 3.26
C ARG A 26 -1.39 -14.36 1.91
N GLU A 27 -0.20 -14.86 1.59
CA GLU A 27 0.44 -14.63 0.30
C GLU A 27 -0.36 -15.22 -0.86
N SER A 28 -0.93 -16.40 -0.67
CA SER A 28 -1.79 -17.04 -1.68
C SER A 28 -3.05 -16.21 -1.96
N LEU A 29 -3.70 -15.70 -0.91
CA LEU A 29 -4.85 -14.79 -1.04
C LEU A 29 -4.45 -13.48 -1.72
N ALA A 30 -3.31 -12.90 -1.35
CA ALA A 30 -2.80 -11.70 -1.99
C ALA A 30 -2.50 -11.91 -3.49
N ALA A 31 -1.90 -13.05 -3.83
CA ALA A 31 -1.62 -13.40 -5.21
C ALA A 31 -2.90 -13.61 -6.05
N ALA A 32 -3.93 -14.18 -5.45
CA ALA A 32 -5.25 -14.30 -6.06
C ALA A 32 -5.89 -12.93 -6.31
N ALA A 33 -5.87 -12.03 -5.32
CA ALA A 33 -6.40 -10.68 -5.44
C ALA A 33 -5.69 -9.88 -6.55
N GLY A 34 -4.35 -10.01 -6.64
CA GLY A 34 -3.53 -9.38 -7.68
C GLY A 34 -3.51 -10.11 -9.03
N SER A 35 -4.29 -11.19 -9.21
CA SER A 35 -4.30 -11.93 -10.48
C SER A 35 -4.86 -11.06 -11.62
N PRO A 36 -4.22 -11.05 -12.80
CA PRO A 36 -4.69 -10.29 -13.97
C PRO A 36 -5.97 -10.87 -14.60
N THR A 37 -6.36 -12.08 -14.20
CA THR A 37 -7.55 -12.77 -14.71
C THR A 37 -8.84 -12.22 -14.08
N PRO A 38 -9.98 -12.24 -14.80
CA PRO A 38 -11.24 -11.70 -14.31
C PRO A 38 -11.86 -12.50 -13.15
N ASP A 39 -11.45 -13.75 -12.94
CA ASP A 39 -11.92 -14.63 -11.86
C ASP A 39 -11.16 -14.42 -10.53
N TRP A 40 -10.36 -13.34 -10.41
CA TRP A 40 -9.64 -12.97 -9.20
C TRP A 40 -10.53 -12.93 -7.94
N ALA A 41 -11.75 -12.38 -8.05
CA ALA A 41 -12.67 -12.28 -6.92
C ALA A 41 -13.11 -13.68 -6.46
N ALA A 42 -13.47 -14.56 -7.41
CA ALA A 42 -13.83 -15.94 -7.14
C ALA A 42 -12.68 -16.72 -6.48
N LYS A 43 -11.42 -16.48 -6.89
CA LYS A 43 -10.23 -17.07 -6.23
C LYS A 43 -10.08 -16.60 -4.80
N VAL A 44 -10.27 -15.31 -4.53
CA VAL A 44 -10.20 -14.76 -3.18
C VAL A 44 -11.31 -15.35 -2.29
N GLU A 45 -12.55 -15.39 -2.77
CA GLU A 45 -13.67 -15.99 -2.03
C GLU A 45 -13.43 -17.46 -1.70
N TRP A 46 -12.94 -18.20 -2.69
CA TRP A 46 -12.64 -19.61 -2.51
C TRP A 46 -11.53 -19.82 -1.47
N LEU A 47 -10.43 -19.05 -1.55
CA LEU A 47 -9.34 -19.13 -0.57
C LEU A 47 -9.79 -18.72 0.85
N GLU A 48 -10.64 -17.69 0.97
CA GLU A 48 -11.24 -17.34 2.26
C GLU A 48 -12.08 -18.48 2.82
N ALA A 49 -12.87 -19.17 1.99
CA ALA A 49 -13.65 -20.34 2.40
C ALA A 49 -12.78 -21.53 2.84
N GLN A 50 -11.53 -21.61 2.37
CA GLN A 50 -10.55 -22.59 2.84
C GLN A 50 -9.83 -22.17 4.14
N GLY A 51 -10.20 -21.03 4.72
CA GLY A 51 -9.60 -20.51 5.95
C GLY A 51 -8.35 -19.66 5.74
N CYS A 52 -8.07 -19.17 4.52
CA CYS A 52 -7.01 -18.19 4.33
C CYS A 52 -7.34 -16.89 5.07
N PRO A 53 -6.46 -16.41 5.96
CA PRO A 53 -6.70 -15.18 6.68
C PRO A 53 -6.62 -13.96 5.74
N ARG A 54 -7.55 -13.03 5.93
CA ARG A 54 -7.52 -11.71 5.28
C ARG A 54 -6.33 -10.92 5.82
N GLY A 55 -5.63 -10.20 4.95
CA GLY A 55 -4.45 -9.45 5.35
C GLY A 55 -4.14 -8.30 4.39
N ALA A 56 -3.40 -7.31 4.89
CA ALA A 56 -3.07 -6.09 4.17
C ALA A 56 -2.25 -6.35 2.89
N ASN A 57 -1.59 -7.51 2.80
CA ASN A 57 -0.86 -7.97 1.63
C ASN A 57 -1.76 -8.07 0.38
N ALA A 58 -3.05 -8.38 0.56
CA ALA A 58 -4.00 -8.43 -0.55
C ALA A 58 -4.26 -7.04 -1.15
N ALA A 59 -4.43 -6.03 -0.29
CA ALA A 59 -4.56 -4.64 -0.72
C ALA A 59 -3.28 -4.15 -1.44
N ALA A 60 -2.09 -4.55 -0.96
CA ALA A 60 -0.83 -4.24 -1.63
C ALA A 60 -0.69 -4.89 -3.01
N ALA A 61 -1.09 -6.16 -3.15
CA ALA A 61 -1.03 -6.88 -4.42
C ALA A 61 -1.95 -6.29 -5.50
N VAL A 62 -3.07 -5.67 -5.12
CA VAL A 62 -3.98 -5.04 -6.08
C VAL A 62 -3.60 -3.61 -6.46
N ALA A 63 -2.81 -2.91 -5.64
CA ALA A 63 -2.51 -1.48 -5.82
C ALA A 63 -1.79 -1.15 -7.14
N SER A 64 -1.10 -2.13 -7.73
CA SER A 64 -0.41 -2.03 -9.03
C SER A 64 -1.26 -2.50 -10.23
N ARG A 65 -2.56 -2.74 -10.04
CA ARG A 65 -3.48 -3.18 -11.10
C ARG A 65 -4.20 -2.00 -11.76
N PRO A 66 -4.55 -2.09 -13.05
CA PRO A 66 -5.27 -1.03 -13.74
C PRO A 66 -6.67 -0.80 -13.16
N ASP A 67 -7.31 -1.85 -12.64
CA ASP A 67 -8.62 -1.85 -11.97
C ASP A 67 -8.51 -1.83 -10.44
N ALA A 68 -7.38 -1.35 -9.90
CA ALA A 68 -7.06 -1.38 -8.47
C ALA A 68 -8.15 -0.77 -7.58
N VAL A 69 -8.75 0.36 -7.97
CA VAL A 69 -9.80 1.03 -7.17
C VAL A 69 -11.00 0.09 -6.97
N THR A 70 -11.47 -0.55 -8.05
CA THR A 70 -12.55 -1.53 -8.00
C THR A 70 -12.19 -2.70 -7.07
N ARG A 71 -10.98 -3.24 -7.19
CA ARG A 71 -10.51 -4.36 -6.35
C ARG A 71 -10.38 -3.98 -4.88
N LEU A 72 -9.84 -2.79 -4.59
CA LEU A 72 -9.68 -2.27 -3.23
C LEU A 72 -11.03 -2.03 -2.56
N SER A 73 -12.00 -1.45 -3.29
CA SER A 73 -13.36 -1.27 -2.78
C SER A 73 -14.04 -2.60 -2.44
N TRP A 74 -13.85 -3.62 -3.30
CA TRP A 74 -14.38 -4.96 -3.08
C TRP A 74 -13.73 -5.65 -1.86
N LEU A 75 -12.40 -5.59 -1.74
CA LEU A 75 -11.67 -6.15 -0.59
C LEU A 75 -12.09 -5.47 0.73
N ARG A 76 -12.29 -4.14 0.71
CA ARG A 76 -12.77 -3.38 1.87
C ARG A 76 -14.17 -3.82 2.30
N GLY A 77 -15.08 -4.06 1.36
CA GLY A 77 -16.41 -4.61 1.64
C GLY A 77 -16.40 -5.95 2.39
N ARG A 78 -15.26 -6.66 2.38
CA ARG A 78 -15.05 -7.92 3.10
C ARG A 78 -14.26 -7.77 4.41
N ALA A 79 -14.10 -6.53 4.89
CA ALA A 79 -13.26 -6.18 6.03
C ALA A 79 -11.79 -6.62 5.86
N CYS A 80 -11.28 -6.64 4.61
CA CYS A 80 -9.85 -6.82 4.38
C CYS A 80 -9.11 -5.54 4.79
N PRO A 81 -8.09 -5.62 5.68
CA PRO A 81 -7.37 -4.43 6.11
C PRO A 81 -6.62 -3.81 4.94
N VAL A 82 -6.67 -2.48 4.84
CA VAL A 82 -5.92 -1.69 3.86
C VAL A 82 -4.89 -0.89 4.65
N GLY A 83 -3.61 -1.28 4.56
CA GLY A 83 -2.53 -0.70 5.34
C GLY A 83 -1.50 0.05 4.51
N ALA A 84 -0.44 0.52 5.17
CA ALA A 84 0.67 1.26 4.56
C ALA A 84 1.31 0.51 3.37
N GLY A 85 1.34 -0.82 3.38
CA GLY A 85 1.82 -1.64 2.26
C GLY A 85 1.08 -1.37 0.94
N ALA A 86 -0.24 -1.07 0.99
CA ALA A 86 -1.01 -0.72 -0.20
C ALA A 86 -0.64 0.66 -0.76
N VAL A 87 -0.43 1.64 0.13
CA VAL A 87 0.03 2.98 -0.25
C VAL A 87 1.42 2.92 -0.87
N MET A 88 2.34 2.17 -0.25
CA MET A 88 3.69 1.97 -0.78
C MET A 88 3.68 1.31 -2.17
N ALA A 89 2.87 0.25 -2.35
CA ALA A 89 2.74 -0.41 -3.64
C ALA A 89 2.14 0.51 -4.71
N ALA A 90 1.14 1.33 -4.35
CA ALA A 90 0.57 2.33 -5.26
C ALA A 90 1.58 3.43 -5.63
N SER A 91 2.35 3.92 -4.65
CA SER A 91 3.44 4.90 -4.87
C SER A 91 4.53 4.35 -5.78
N ASN A 92 4.98 3.11 -5.55
CA ASN A 92 5.98 2.45 -6.41
C ASN A 92 5.46 2.20 -7.83
N ALA A 93 4.16 1.92 -7.98
CA ALA A 93 3.51 1.80 -9.29
C ALA A 93 3.24 3.16 -9.95
N VAL A 94 3.52 4.28 -9.25
CA VAL A 94 3.19 5.65 -9.67
C VAL A 94 1.70 5.77 -10.05
N ASN A 95 0.84 5.01 -9.37
CA ASN A 95 -0.58 5.01 -9.61
C ASN A 95 -1.25 6.09 -8.74
N VAL A 96 -1.12 7.34 -9.18
CA VAL A 96 -1.60 8.53 -8.45
C VAL A 96 -3.08 8.43 -8.10
N VAL A 97 -3.92 7.85 -8.97
CA VAL A 97 -5.35 7.63 -8.71
C VAL A 97 -5.56 6.72 -7.49
N VAL A 98 -4.82 5.61 -7.42
CA VAL A 98 -4.91 4.68 -6.29
C VAL A 98 -4.32 5.30 -5.04
N VAL A 99 -3.22 6.05 -5.14
CA VAL A 99 -2.66 6.75 -3.99
C VAL A 99 -3.66 7.77 -3.43
N HIS A 100 -4.31 8.58 -4.27
CA HIS A 100 -5.36 9.50 -3.81
C HIS A 100 -6.56 8.78 -3.21
N TYR A 101 -7.03 7.70 -3.84
CA TYR A 101 -8.10 6.87 -3.28
C TYR A 101 -7.72 6.33 -1.90
N LEU A 102 -6.51 5.78 -1.75
CA LEU A 102 -6.04 5.27 -0.47
C LEU A 102 -5.88 6.39 0.57
N LEU A 103 -5.30 7.53 0.20
CA LEU A 103 -5.10 8.66 1.10
C LEU A 103 -6.41 9.27 1.57
N ALA A 104 -7.36 9.52 0.67
CA ALA A 104 -8.69 10.03 1.04
C ALA A 104 -9.37 9.09 2.05
N GLU A 105 -9.23 7.78 1.87
CA GLU A 105 -9.84 6.78 2.74
C GLU A 105 -9.08 6.58 4.06
N THR A 106 -7.76 6.74 4.08
CA THR A 106 -6.95 6.61 5.32
C THR A 106 -6.94 7.88 6.18
N LEU A 107 -7.21 9.05 5.58
CA LEU A 107 -7.22 10.35 6.27
C LEU A 107 -8.61 10.72 6.82
N VAL A 108 -9.68 10.07 6.36
CA VAL A 108 -11.05 10.24 6.90
C VAL A 108 -11.21 9.55 8.27
N GLU A 109 -10.31 8.63 8.63
CA GLU A 109 -10.24 8.05 9.97
C GLU A 109 -9.11 8.72 10.78
N PRO A 110 -9.39 9.78 11.57
CA PRO A 110 -8.38 10.49 12.37
C PRO A 110 -7.71 9.62 13.45
N ALA A 111 -8.15 8.37 13.60
CA ALA A 111 -7.59 7.39 14.52
C ALA A 111 -6.36 6.63 13.96
N GLY A 112 -6.12 6.63 12.63
CA GLY A 112 -5.13 5.74 12.01
C GLY A 112 -3.67 6.14 12.23
N VAL A 113 -3.38 7.43 12.35
CA VAL A 113 -2.00 7.94 12.60
C VAL A 113 -1.73 8.24 14.08
N ALA A 114 -2.77 8.53 14.87
CA ALA A 114 -2.64 8.84 16.29
C ALA A 114 -2.54 7.60 17.19
N GLN A 115 -2.85 6.40 16.68
CA GLN A 115 -2.72 5.12 17.38
C GLN A 115 -1.52 4.27 16.88
N MET A 116 -0.47 4.90 16.35
CA MET A 116 0.79 4.22 16.02
C MET A 116 1.49 3.72 17.29
N SER A 117 1.10 2.53 17.76
CA SER A 117 1.70 1.88 18.93
C SER A 117 2.78 0.87 18.56
N SER A 118 3.04 0.64 17.26
CA SER A 118 3.99 -0.36 16.77
C SER A 118 5.13 0.27 15.96
N LEU A 119 6.36 -0.18 16.19
CA LEU A 119 7.56 0.26 15.47
C LEU A 119 7.52 -0.11 13.98
N ASP A 120 6.85 -1.23 13.64
CA ASP A 120 6.75 -1.74 12.27
C ASP A 120 5.97 -0.78 11.34
N GLU A 121 4.94 -0.09 11.82
CA GLU A 121 4.14 0.84 11.00
C GLU A 121 4.88 2.17 10.75
N TYR A 122 5.78 2.55 11.65
CA TYR A 122 6.60 3.77 11.54
C TYR A 122 7.68 3.65 10.45
N GLU A 123 8.28 2.45 10.31
CA GLU A 123 9.22 2.17 9.22
C GLU A 123 8.54 2.23 7.85
N HIS A 124 7.31 1.70 7.74
CA HIS A 124 6.57 1.69 6.48
C HIS A 124 6.27 3.09 5.94
N TRP A 125 5.92 4.04 6.80
CA TRP A 125 5.59 5.39 6.36
C TRP A 125 6.80 6.21 5.91
N THR A 126 7.96 5.98 6.53
CA THR A 126 9.24 6.56 6.09
C THR A 126 9.59 6.07 4.69
N CYS A 127 9.37 4.78 4.41
CA CYS A 127 9.56 4.19 3.09
C CYS A 127 8.59 4.76 2.04
N ILE A 128 7.31 4.98 2.39
CA ILE A 128 6.34 5.65 1.52
C ILE A 128 6.81 7.07 1.17
N ALA A 129 7.22 7.84 2.17
CA ALA A 129 7.73 9.20 1.97
C ALA A 129 8.98 9.21 1.07
N HIS A 130 9.92 8.30 1.28
CA HIS A 130 11.10 8.18 0.43
C HIS A 130 10.75 7.83 -1.02
N SER A 131 9.83 6.88 -1.22
CA SER A 131 9.37 6.49 -2.55
C SER A 131 8.65 7.64 -3.24
N ALA A 132 7.71 8.30 -2.57
CA ALA A 132 7.01 9.47 -3.08
C ALA A 132 7.99 10.59 -3.48
N ALA A 133 8.99 10.86 -2.64
CA ALA A 133 10.03 11.85 -2.93
C ALA A 133 10.94 11.45 -4.10
N SER A 134 11.25 10.16 -4.26
CA SER A 134 12.07 9.65 -5.37
C SER A 134 11.34 9.62 -6.70
N HIS A 135 10.00 9.59 -6.69
CA HIS A 135 9.16 9.59 -7.89
C HIS A 135 8.47 10.94 -8.15
N GLY A 136 8.73 11.97 -7.33
CA GLY A 136 8.21 13.33 -7.55
C GLY A 136 6.75 13.52 -7.18
N GLN A 137 6.19 12.62 -6.37
CA GLN A 137 4.79 12.61 -5.94
C GLN A 137 4.59 13.60 -4.78
N LEU A 138 4.57 14.89 -5.12
CA LEU A 138 4.51 15.98 -4.15
C LEU A 138 3.21 15.96 -3.33
N GLU A 139 2.09 15.61 -3.96
CA GLU A 139 0.77 15.55 -3.35
C GLU A 139 0.73 14.50 -2.24
N VAL A 140 1.43 13.38 -2.44
CA VAL A 140 1.57 12.33 -1.43
C VAL A 140 2.33 12.87 -0.24
N LEU A 141 3.49 13.49 -0.46
CA LEU A 141 4.30 14.09 0.60
C LEU A 141 3.55 15.17 1.38
N GLN A 142 2.75 15.99 0.70
CA GLN A 142 1.89 17.00 1.33
C GLN A 142 0.80 16.34 2.20
N ALA A 143 0.17 15.26 1.72
CA ALA A 143 -0.80 14.51 2.51
C ALA A 143 -0.17 13.85 3.74
N LEU A 144 1.02 13.25 3.60
CA LEU A 144 1.77 12.70 4.74
C LEU A 144 2.13 13.80 5.75
N HIS A 145 2.53 14.98 5.27
CA HIS A 145 2.85 16.13 6.11
C HIS A 145 1.62 16.68 6.86
N ALA A 146 0.47 16.78 6.17
CA ALA A 146 -0.78 17.24 6.76
C ALA A 146 -1.32 16.27 7.82
N ALA A 147 -0.98 14.99 7.74
CA ALA A 147 -1.31 13.98 8.74
C ALA A 147 -0.37 13.99 9.97
N ASP A 148 0.43 15.04 10.13
CA ASP A 148 1.50 15.17 11.16
C ASP A 148 2.48 14.00 11.17
N SER A 149 2.62 13.29 10.04
CA SER A 149 3.53 12.17 9.99
C SER A 149 4.99 12.67 10.03
N PRO A 150 5.86 12.00 10.79
CA PRO A 150 7.28 12.33 10.88
C PRO A 150 7.99 12.03 9.56
N LEU A 151 7.88 12.96 8.61
CA LEU A 151 8.70 12.94 7.42
C LEU A 151 10.15 13.22 7.82
N ILE A 152 11.01 12.24 7.59
CA ILE A 152 12.45 12.42 7.73
C ILE A 152 12.92 13.23 6.51
N ALA A 153 12.89 14.57 6.62
CA ALA A 153 13.16 15.51 5.52
C ALA A 153 14.48 15.23 4.79
N ARG A 154 15.55 14.87 5.53
CA ARG A 154 16.85 14.45 4.95
C ARG A 154 16.72 13.23 4.03
N PHE A 155 15.87 12.27 4.37
CA PHE A 155 15.70 11.01 3.67
C PHE A 155 14.85 11.19 2.41
N CYS A 156 13.84 12.06 2.48
CA CYS A 156 13.06 12.49 1.32
C CYS A 156 13.91 13.33 0.35
N ALA A 157 14.70 14.27 0.88
CA ALA A 157 15.57 15.12 0.07
C ALA A 157 16.64 14.30 -0.67
N SER A 158 17.21 13.27 -0.04
CA SER A 158 18.16 12.37 -0.71
C SER A 158 17.52 11.65 -1.91
N GLY A 159 16.31 11.11 -1.75
CA GLY A 159 15.58 10.44 -2.83
C GLY A 159 15.24 11.38 -3.98
N ALA A 160 14.75 12.57 -3.68
CA ALA A 160 14.43 13.61 -4.66
C ALA A 160 15.68 14.11 -5.40
N ALA A 161 16.78 14.35 -4.68
CA ALA A 161 18.04 14.84 -5.26
C ALA A 161 18.66 13.83 -6.24
N ARG A 162 18.65 12.54 -5.89
CA ARG A 162 19.15 11.46 -6.77
C ARG A 162 18.40 11.39 -8.11
N ASN A 163 17.13 11.79 -8.12
CA ASN A 163 16.29 11.75 -9.31
C ASN A 163 16.07 13.14 -9.95
N GLY A 164 16.76 14.17 -9.48
CA GLY A 164 16.67 15.53 -10.03
C GLY A 164 15.33 16.23 -9.83
N LEU A 165 14.56 15.84 -8.80
CA LEU A 165 13.19 16.30 -8.56
C LEU A 165 13.19 17.62 -7.79
N LEU A 166 13.50 18.71 -8.50
CA LEU A 166 13.68 20.05 -7.94
C LEU A 166 12.41 20.59 -7.25
N HIS A 167 11.22 20.24 -7.74
CA HIS A 167 9.95 20.65 -7.14
C HIS A 167 9.73 20.07 -5.74
N VAL A 168 10.15 18.81 -5.52
CA VAL A 168 10.09 18.18 -4.19
C VAL A 168 11.11 18.81 -3.24
N LEU A 169 12.33 19.07 -3.72
CA LEU A 169 13.38 19.73 -2.92
C LEU A 169 13.00 21.16 -2.51
N ALA A 170 12.40 21.92 -3.43
CA ALA A 170 11.90 23.27 -3.15
C ALA A 170 10.82 23.24 -2.06
N TRP A 171 9.85 22.33 -2.17
CA TRP A 171 8.80 22.18 -1.17
C TRP A 171 9.37 21.73 0.20
N LEU A 172 10.27 20.75 0.23
CA LEU A 172 10.92 20.30 1.48
C LEU A 172 11.70 21.45 2.13
N SER A 173 12.43 22.25 1.33
CA SER A 173 13.17 23.38 1.84
C SER A 173 12.24 24.45 2.43
N GLU A 174 11.15 24.78 1.76
CA GLU A 174 10.20 25.79 2.25
C GLU A 174 9.54 25.32 3.55
N THR A 175 9.04 24.09 3.57
CA THR A 175 8.30 23.51 4.69
C THR A 175 9.14 23.37 5.96
N TYR A 176 10.41 22.97 5.83
CA TYR A 176 11.28 22.70 6.98
C TYR A 176 12.23 23.85 7.36
N ARG A 177 12.41 24.85 6.49
CA ARG A 177 13.10 26.10 6.85
C ARG A 177 12.25 26.96 7.78
N ASN A 178 10.94 27.04 7.53
CA ASN A 178 10.02 27.87 8.32
C ASN A 178 9.85 27.36 9.77
N ARG A 179 9.95 26.04 10.01
CA ARG A 179 9.92 25.45 11.36
C ARG A 179 11.15 25.75 12.25
N GLN A 180 12.28 26.16 11.69
CA GLN A 180 13.48 26.53 12.45
C GLN A 180 13.51 28.03 12.82
N GLY A 181 12.63 28.85 12.23
CA GLY A 181 12.52 30.28 12.50
C GLY A 181 11.49 30.66 13.57
N GLU A 182 10.68 29.71 14.05
CA GLU A 182 9.62 29.91 15.06
C GLU A 182 10.02 29.41 16.46
N ARG A 183 11.31 29.19 16.73
CA ARG A 183 11.84 28.82 18.06
C ARG A 183 12.61 29.94 18.71
#